data_AF-A0AB36ETF1-F1
#
_entry.id   AF-A0AB36ETF1-F1
#
_cell.length_a   1.000
_cell.length_b   1.000
_cell.length_c   1.000
_cell.angle_alpha   90.00
_cell.angle_beta   90.00
_cell.angle_gamma   90.00
#
_symmetry.space_group_name_H-M   'P 1'
#
loop_
_entity.id
_entity.type
_entity.pdbx_description
1 polymer ?
#
loop_
_entity_poly.entity_id
_entity_poly.type
_entity_poly.pdbx_seq_one_letter_code
_entity_poly.pdbx_strand_id
1 'polypeptide(L)'
;MSVYRGEFYDALQAMLRVVTEPILTDVFPLTDKHNISARMLRTGLSVSAFALLERYVKSVFDALVTDLAGTRVKYTDFSDTLKKFLVVDSVAGLSNSASFIKDAVLKLNHLETQVGKLANFASNPPIYTAFGFSPSGSNVGHEDIKQGFKAFGVTNAWGKLTGIASIIGSGSLSLENDYIALARSRHVSAHTAANIPTSDLISNLNAAIVIGISVDILGMHLGKAIKNCRTASDLDTSVAGMNFNVRFLDFGTDGKWHERASSASRIVKKYPDREEGKAGMLARRSAIPVVVRNSSSTPIELVV
;
A
#
# COMPACT_ATOMS: atom_id res chain seq x y z
N MET A 1 -1.74 -4.59 -11.27
CA MET A 1 -1.21 -4.91 -9.92
C MET A 1 0.08 -4.13 -9.71
N SER A 2 0.39 -3.72 -8.47
CA SER A 2 1.55 -2.87 -8.18
C SER A 2 2.85 -3.53 -8.63
N VAL A 3 3.62 -2.86 -9.47
CA VAL A 3 4.98 -3.28 -9.88
C VAL A 3 5.99 -3.18 -8.73
N TYR A 4 5.63 -2.49 -7.64
CA TYR A 4 6.51 -2.27 -6.48
C TYR A 4 6.25 -3.26 -5.34
N ARG A 5 5.35 -4.24 -5.51
CA ARG A 5 4.97 -5.17 -4.44
C ARG A 5 6.15 -5.95 -3.85
N GLY A 6 6.96 -6.55 -4.72
CA GLY A 6 8.15 -7.30 -4.29
C GLY A 6 9.15 -6.39 -3.57
N GLU A 7 9.54 -5.28 -4.21
CA GLU A 7 10.43 -4.27 -3.61
C GLU A 7 9.95 -3.79 -2.23
N PHE A 8 8.65 -3.50 -2.10
CA PHE A 8 8.04 -3.03 -0.86
C PHE A 8 8.17 -4.06 0.27
N TYR A 9 7.72 -5.30 0.06
CA TYR A 9 7.74 -6.31 1.12
C TYR A 9 9.15 -6.81 1.42
N ASP A 10 10.02 -6.94 0.40
CA ASP A 10 11.40 -7.36 0.58
C ASP A 10 12.19 -6.30 1.37
N ALA A 11 12.00 -5.02 1.06
CA ALA A 11 12.63 -3.93 1.79
C ALA A 11 12.16 -3.89 3.25
N LEU A 12 10.85 -3.94 3.53
CA LEU A 12 10.36 -3.91 4.92
C LEU A 12 10.77 -5.16 5.71
N GLN A 13 10.80 -6.34 5.10
CA GLN A 13 11.34 -7.55 5.74
C GLN A 13 12.85 -7.45 5.99
N ALA A 14 13.61 -6.84 5.07
CA ALA A 14 15.03 -6.55 5.29
C ALA A 14 15.22 -5.57 6.47
N MET A 15 14.43 -4.50 6.53
CA MET A 15 14.44 -3.56 7.65
C MET A 15 14.13 -4.27 8.98
N LEU A 16 13.09 -5.10 9.03
CA LEU A 16 12.73 -5.87 10.24
C LEU A 16 13.88 -6.74 10.74
N ARG A 17 14.63 -7.39 9.82
CA ARG A 17 15.82 -8.19 10.19
C ARG A 17 16.94 -7.30 10.74
N VAL A 18 17.25 -6.19 10.07
CA VAL A 18 18.35 -5.31 10.49
C VAL A 18 18.05 -4.62 11.83
N VAL A 19 16.78 -4.36 12.16
CA VAL A 19 16.39 -3.72 13.43
C VAL A 19 16.74 -4.56 14.66
N THR A 20 16.96 -5.85 14.51
CA THR A 20 17.45 -6.72 15.60
C THR A 20 18.98 -6.83 15.66
N GLU A 21 19.70 -6.25 14.71
CA GLU A 21 21.17 -6.30 14.68
C GLU A 21 21.79 -5.36 15.71
N PRO A 22 22.96 -5.71 16.30
CA PRO A 22 23.64 -4.88 17.29
C PRO A 22 23.90 -3.43 16.88
N ILE A 23 24.02 -3.17 15.57
CA ILE A 23 24.23 -1.83 15.01
C ILE A 23 23.03 -0.88 15.25
N LEU A 24 21.83 -1.41 15.50
CA LEU A 24 20.60 -0.64 15.74
C LEU A 24 20.07 -0.77 17.17
N THR A 25 20.71 -1.57 18.01
CA THR A 25 20.33 -1.71 19.42
C THR A 25 21.19 -0.81 20.29
N ASP A 26 20.57 -0.24 21.34
CA ASP A 26 21.30 0.59 22.29
C ASP A 26 22.17 -0.29 23.20
N VAL A 27 23.36 0.19 23.50
CA VAL A 27 24.30 -0.42 24.45
C VAL A 27 24.44 0.45 25.71
N PHE A 28 24.85 -0.16 26.82
CA PHE A 28 25.17 0.56 28.05
C PHE A 28 26.65 0.98 28.08
N PRO A 29 26.97 2.19 28.56
CA PRO A 29 26.05 3.23 29.02
C PRO A 29 25.30 3.92 27.85
N LEU A 30 24.11 4.47 28.09
CA LEU A 30 23.30 5.12 27.05
C LEU A 30 24.01 6.30 26.35
N THR A 31 25.06 6.84 26.96
CA THR A 31 25.93 7.91 26.43
C THR A 31 26.99 7.41 25.43
N ASP A 32 27.06 6.11 25.16
CA ASP A 32 28.00 5.55 24.19
C ASP A 32 27.80 6.17 22.79
N LYS A 33 28.91 6.42 22.08
CA LYS A 33 28.89 6.98 20.72
C LYS A 33 28.18 6.05 19.73
N HIS A 34 28.19 4.74 19.99
CA HIS A 34 27.40 3.74 19.26
C HIS A 34 25.91 4.13 19.21
N ASN A 35 25.34 4.53 20.34
CA ASN A 35 23.91 4.87 20.44
C ASN A 35 23.55 6.12 19.63
N ILE A 36 24.50 7.01 19.35
CA ILE A 36 24.27 8.13 18.42
C ILE A 36 24.07 7.58 17.00
N SER A 37 24.94 6.67 16.57
CA SER A 37 24.86 6.05 15.24
C SER A 37 23.62 5.17 15.09
N ALA A 38 23.33 4.33 16.08
CA ALA A 38 22.13 3.49 16.10
C ALA A 38 20.84 4.32 15.98
N ARG A 39 20.77 5.46 16.69
CA ARG A 39 19.66 6.41 16.58
C ARG A 39 19.51 6.97 15.17
N MET A 40 20.59 7.51 14.59
CA MET A 40 20.56 8.06 13.23
C MET A 40 20.09 7.01 12.20
N LEU A 41 20.54 5.77 12.33
CA LEU A 41 20.13 4.69 11.44
C LEU A 41 18.65 4.32 11.63
N ARG A 42 18.16 4.19 12.87
CA ARG A 42 16.72 3.95 13.14
C ARG A 42 15.84 5.06 12.57
N THR A 43 16.27 6.32 12.70
CA THR A 43 15.61 7.49 12.09
C THR A 43 15.55 7.37 10.56
N GLY A 44 16.67 7.03 9.91
CA GLY A 44 16.73 6.82 8.47
C GLY A 44 15.83 5.68 7.99
N LEU A 45 15.77 4.57 8.73
CA LEU A 45 14.88 3.45 8.44
C LEU A 45 13.40 3.83 8.58
N SER A 46 13.03 4.60 9.61
CA SER A 46 11.64 5.06 9.78
C SER A 46 11.18 5.94 8.61
N VAL A 47 12.01 6.89 8.17
CA VAL A 47 11.71 7.75 7.02
C VAL A 47 11.59 6.91 5.75
N SER A 48 12.51 5.96 5.54
CA SER A 48 12.53 5.09 4.36
C SER A 48 11.32 4.17 4.31
N ALA A 49 10.93 3.57 5.43
CA ALA A 49 9.75 2.70 5.52
C ALA A 49 8.46 3.43 5.14
N PHE A 50 8.28 4.66 5.62
CA PHE A 50 7.13 5.46 5.26
C PHE A 50 7.14 5.83 3.77
N ALA A 51 8.28 6.28 3.24
CA ALA A 51 8.40 6.62 1.82
C ALA A 51 8.09 5.42 0.90
N LEU A 52 8.52 4.21 1.28
CA LEU A 52 8.18 2.97 0.58
C LEU A 52 6.67 2.69 0.63
N LEU A 53 6.03 2.86 1.78
CA LEU A 53 4.59 2.71 1.93
C LEU A 53 3.83 3.71 1.04
N GLU A 54 4.24 4.98 1.03
CA GLU A 54 3.60 6.01 0.21
C GLU A 54 3.69 5.67 -1.28
N ARG A 55 4.88 5.28 -1.75
CA ARG A 55 5.09 4.84 -3.13
C ARG A 55 4.23 3.63 -3.46
N TYR A 56 4.16 2.67 -2.55
CA TYR A 56 3.35 1.48 -2.73
C TYR A 56 1.85 1.81 -2.84
N VAL A 57 1.32 2.62 -1.93
CA VAL A 57 -0.07 3.08 -1.98
C VAL A 57 -0.37 3.84 -3.28
N LYS A 58 0.50 4.78 -3.69
CA LYS A 58 0.35 5.50 -4.98
C LYS A 58 0.24 4.53 -6.15
N SER A 59 1.06 3.49 -6.18
CA SER A 59 1.05 2.51 -7.26
C SER A 59 -0.21 1.64 -7.34
N VAL A 60 -0.93 1.49 -6.22
CA VAL A 60 -2.26 0.86 -6.22
C VAL A 60 -3.26 1.76 -6.97
N PHE A 61 -3.24 3.07 -6.72
CA PHE A 61 -4.07 4.02 -7.46
C PHE A 61 -3.68 4.13 -8.94
N ASP A 62 -2.40 4.06 -9.28
CA ASP A 62 -1.93 3.94 -10.67
C ASP A 62 -2.55 2.72 -11.38
N ALA A 63 -2.58 1.58 -10.69
CA ALA A 63 -3.20 0.37 -11.22
C ALA A 63 -4.72 0.53 -11.39
N LEU A 64 -5.40 1.20 -10.45
CA LEU A 64 -6.84 1.44 -10.52
C LEU A 64 -7.24 2.34 -11.70
N VAL A 65 -6.52 3.44 -11.95
CA VAL A 65 -6.80 4.31 -13.10
C VAL A 65 -6.48 3.63 -14.43
N THR A 66 -5.46 2.76 -14.45
CA THR A 66 -5.13 1.92 -15.61
C THR A 66 -6.25 0.92 -15.89
N ASP A 67 -6.76 0.26 -14.85
CA ASP A 67 -7.89 -0.66 -14.95
C ASP A 67 -9.15 0.08 -15.43
N LEU A 68 -9.35 1.32 -14.98
CA LEU A 68 -10.47 2.19 -15.38
C LEU A 68 -10.41 2.57 -16.86
N ALA A 69 -9.21 2.88 -17.37
CA ALA A 69 -9.00 3.20 -18.78
C ALA A 69 -9.33 2.04 -19.71
N GLY A 70 -9.20 0.79 -19.23
CA GLY A 70 -9.54 -0.42 -19.96
C GLY A 70 -11.03 -0.79 -19.93
N THR A 71 -11.89 -0.02 -19.25
CA THR A 71 -13.31 -0.33 -19.14
C THR A 71 -14.11 0.10 -20.37
N ARG A 72 -15.36 -0.37 -20.46
CA ARG A 72 -16.32 0.08 -21.48
C ARG A 72 -17.15 1.28 -21.04
N VAL A 73 -17.00 1.72 -19.78
CA VAL A 73 -17.75 2.84 -19.22
C VAL A 73 -17.15 4.14 -19.74
N LYS A 74 -17.99 5.01 -20.29
CA LYS A 74 -17.52 6.29 -20.83
C LYS A 74 -17.25 7.27 -19.69
N TYR A 75 -16.28 8.17 -19.90
CA TYR A 75 -15.99 9.25 -18.95
C TYR A 75 -17.23 10.05 -18.53
N THR A 76 -18.15 10.30 -19.47
CA THR A 76 -19.41 11.03 -19.23
C THR A 76 -20.30 10.35 -18.20
N ASP A 77 -20.17 9.04 -18.05
CA ASP A 77 -21.05 8.22 -17.21
C ASP A 77 -20.46 8.04 -15.80
N PHE A 78 -19.20 8.44 -15.58
CA PHE A 78 -18.59 8.42 -14.26
C PHE A 78 -19.27 9.39 -13.29
N SER A 79 -19.18 9.07 -12.00
CA SER A 79 -19.62 9.97 -10.93
C SER A 79 -18.81 11.27 -10.93
N ASP A 80 -19.42 12.36 -10.45
CA ASP A 80 -18.74 13.65 -10.37
C ASP A 80 -17.49 13.61 -9.49
N THR A 81 -17.50 12.78 -8.44
CA THR A 81 -16.35 12.55 -7.57
C THR A 81 -15.19 11.93 -8.36
N LEU A 82 -15.47 10.91 -9.20
CA LEU A 82 -14.44 10.28 -10.03
C LEU A 82 -13.95 11.22 -11.13
N LYS A 83 -14.85 11.96 -11.79
CA LYS A 83 -14.48 12.99 -12.77
C LYS A 83 -13.58 14.06 -12.16
N LYS A 84 -13.93 14.55 -10.97
CA LYS A 84 -13.12 15.51 -10.21
C LYS A 84 -11.72 14.94 -9.92
N PHE A 85 -11.63 13.69 -9.49
CA PHE A 85 -10.35 13.01 -9.24
C PHE A 85 -9.49 12.93 -10.51
N LEU A 86 -10.08 12.50 -11.64
CA LEU A 86 -9.38 12.31 -12.91
C LEU A 86 -8.93 13.61 -13.59
N VAL A 87 -9.63 14.72 -13.34
CA VAL A 87 -9.37 15.99 -14.03
C VAL A 87 -8.88 17.06 -13.07
N VAL A 88 -9.74 17.53 -12.17
CA VAL A 88 -9.45 18.70 -11.31
C VAL A 88 -8.30 18.39 -10.35
N ASP A 89 -8.41 17.30 -9.61
CA ASP A 89 -7.38 16.91 -8.64
C ASP A 89 -6.10 16.48 -9.36
N SER A 90 -6.21 15.89 -10.55
CA SER A 90 -5.05 15.49 -11.33
C SER A 90 -4.25 16.68 -11.88
N VAL A 91 -4.92 17.77 -12.27
CA VAL A 91 -4.24 19.03 -12.64
C VAL A 91 -3.54 19.64 -11.42
N ALA A 92 -4.20 19.66 -10.26
CA ALA A 92 -3.59 20.13 -9.02
C ALA A 92 -2.37 19.30 -8.61
N GLY A 93 -2.49 17.97 -8.66
CA GLY A 93 -1.40 17.05 -8.35
C GLY A 93 -0.23 17.15 -9.32
N LEU A 94 -0.50 17.35 -10.63
CA LEU A 94 0.56 17.61 -11.60
C LEU A 94 1.29 18.91 -11.29
N SER A 95 0.56 20.00 -11.04
CA SER A 95 1.13 21.30 -10.66
C SER A 95 2.02 21.20 -9.42
N ASN A 96 1.51 20.52 -8.37
CA ASN A 96 2.25 20.28 -7.15
C ASN A 96 3.50 19.42 -7.41
N SER A 97 3.40 18.35 -8.20
CA SER A 97 4.55 17.50 -8.55
C SER A 97 5.65 18.29 -9.27
N ALA A 98 5.27 19.19 -10.18
CA ALA A 98 6.20 20.04 -10.90
C ALA A 98 6.88 21.10 -10.01
N SER A 99 6.23 21.52 -8.92
CA SER A 99 6.79 22.49 -7.97
C SER A 99 8.05 21.98 -7.27
N PHE A 100 8.19 20.65 -7.10
CA PHE A 100 9.35 20.02 -6.48
C PHE A 100 10.56 19.88 -7.40
N ILE A 101 10.38 20.04 -8.72
CA ILE A 101 11.46 19.98 -9.70
C ILE A 101 12.13 21.37 -9.75
N LYS A 102 13.40 21.47 -9.35
CA LYS A 102 14.12 22.76 -9.33
C LYS A 102 14.63 23.18 -10.70
N ASP A 103 15.11 22.21 -11.48
CA ASP A 103 15.63 22.45 -12.82
C ASP A 103 14.50 22.80 -13.80
N ALA A 104 14.68 23.90 -14.54
CA ALA A 104 13.64 24.42 -15.42
C ALA A 104 13.37 23.52 -16.64
N VAL A 105 14.42 22.90 -17.19
CA VAL A 105 14.30 22.03 -18.37
C VAL A 105 13.63 20.72 -17.99
N LEU A 106 14.04 20.10 -16.88
CA LEU A 106 13.38 18.90 -16.35
C LEU A 106 11.92 19.18 -15.97
N LYS A 107 11.64 20.35 -15.38
CA LYS A 107 10.27 20.74 -15.06
C LYS A 107 9.41 20.88 -16.30
N LEU A 108 9.92 21.55 -17.34
CA LEU A 108 9.22 21.72 -18.61
C LEU A 108 8.95 20.36 -19.25
N ASN A 109 9.96 19.51 -19.38
CA ASN A 109 9.83 18.15 -19.94
C ASN A 109 8.81 17.30 -19.18
N HIS A 110 8.81 17.38 -17.83
CA HIS A 110 7.84 16.70 -16.99
C HIS A 110 6.42 17.20 -17.27
N LEU A 111 6.21 18.52 -17.27
CA LEU A 111 4.91 19.12 -17.55
C LEU A 111 4.41 18.76 -18.96
N GLU A 112 5.22 18.93 -19.99
CA GLU A 112 4.85 18.60 -21.39
C GLU A 112 4.42 17.14 -21.52
N THR A 113 5.16 16.22 -20.90
CA THR A 113 4.85 14.79 -20.93
C THR A 113 3.52 14.47 -20.22
N GLN A 114 3.28 15.05 -19.04
CA GLN A 114 2.11 14.68 -18.23
C GLN A 114 0.84 15.45 -18.61
N VAL A 115 0.96 16.71 -19.04
CA VAL A 115 -0.18 17.49 -19.56
C VAL A 115 -0.78 16.79 -20.78
N GLY A 116 0.06 16.26 -21.68
CA GLY A 116 -0.40 15.48 -22.82
C GLY A 116 -1.24 14.27 -22.41
N LYS A 117 -0.84 13.56 -21.33
CA LYS A 117 -1.64 12.44 -20.81
C LYS A 117 -2.96 12.90 -20.20
N LEU A 118 -2.95 13.97 -19.41
CA LEU A 118 -4.17 14.52 -18.82
C LEU A 118 -5.16 14.97 -19.88
N ALA A 119 -4.71 15.65 -20.95
CA ALA A 119 -5.58 16.08 -22.04
C ALA A 119 -6.31 14.93 -22.75
N ASN A 120 -5.81 13.70 -22.65
CA ASN A 120 -6.37 12.51 -23.27
C ASN A 120 -7.40 11.77 -22.38
N PHE A 121 -7.95 12.39 -21.33
CA PHE A 121 -8.99 11.75 -20.51
C PHE A 121 -10.27 11.41 -21.30
N ALA A 122 -10.54 12.13 -22.40
CA ALA A 122 -11.71 11.94 -23.26
C ALA A 122 -11.37 11.28 -24.62
N SER A 123 -10.12 10.84 -24.84
CA SER A 123 -9.74 10.16 -26.07
C SER A 123 -10.29 8.73 -26.14
N ASN A 124 -10.15 8.09 -27.30
CA ASN A 124 -10.49 6.67 -27.48
C ASN A 124 -9.28 5.90 -28.04
N PRO A 125 -8.59 5.07 -27.23
CA PRO A 125 -8.85 4.81 -25.82
C PRO A 125 -8.51 6.00 -24.91
N PRO A 126 -9.17 6.14 -23.74
CA PRO A 126 -8.85 7.21 -22.80
C PRO A 126 -7.53 6.93 -22.08
N ILE A 127 -6.83 7.99 -21.68
CA ILE A 127 -5.67 7.91 -20.79
C ILE A 127 -6.03 8.60 -19.48
N TYR A 128 -5.92 7.85 -18.38
CA TYR A 128 -6.08 8.38 -17.02
C TYR A 128 -4.76 8.35 -16.27
N THR A 129 -4.60 9.26 -15.32
CA THR A 129 -3.42 9.33 -14.45
C THR A 129 -3.87 9.31 -13.00
N ALA A 130 -3.01 8.86 -12.09
CA ALA A 130 -3.28 8.90 -10.66
C ALA A 130 -2.84 10.20 -10.00
N PHE A 131 -2.56 11.28 -10.75
CA PHE A 131 -2.19 12.57 -10.14
C PHE A 131 -3.29 13.14 -9.24
N GLY A 132 -4.54 12.70 -9.41
CA GLY A 132 -5.64 13.04 -8.50
C GLY A 132 -5.48 12.46 -7.10
N PHE A 133 -4.59 11.49 -6.91
CA PHE A 133 -4.26 10.91 -5.62
C PHE A 133 -3.17 11.73 -4.91
N SER A 134 -3.51 12.27 -3.73
CA SER A 134 -2.66 13.17 -2.93
C SER A 134 -2.20 14.44 -3.71
N PRO A 135 -3.16 15.29 -4.13
CA PRO A 135 -2.84 16.44 -5.00
C PRO A 135 -2.16 17.60 -4.26
N SER A 136 -2.32 17.71 -2.94
CA SER A 136 -1.91 18.87 -2.14
C SER A 136 -0.62 18.67 -1.32
N GLY A 137 -0.18 17.44 -1.15
CA GLY A 137 0.92 17.08 -0.23
C GLY A 137 2.23 16.74 -0.94
N SER A 138 3.36 16.99 -0.27
CA SER A 138 4.63 16.31 -0.59
C SER A 138 4.60 14.83 -0.18
N ASN A 139 3.74 14.51 0.80
CA ASN A 139 3.51 13.18 1.34
C ASN A 139 2.01 12.82 1.25
N VAL A 140 1.72 11.52 1.21
CA VAL A 140 0.37 10.95 1.25
C VAL A 140 -0.16 11.01 2.68
N GLY A 141 -1.16 11.84 2.92
CA GLY A 141 -1.88 11.90 4.18
C GLY A 141 -2.93 10.78 4.31
N HIS A 142 -3.41 10.56 5.55
CA HIS A 142 -4.49 9.59 5.79
C HIS A 142 -5.80 9.99 5.08
N GLU A 143 -6.07 11.30 4.98
CA GLU A 143 -7.20 11.80 4.20
C GLU A 143 -7.02 11.55 2.70
N ASP A 144 -5.80 11.56 2.15
CA ASP A 144 -5.58 11.27 0.72
C ASP A 144 -6.00 9.84 0.39
N ILE A 145 -5.70 8.87 1.26
CA ILE A 145 -6.12 7.47 1.11
C ILE A 145 -7.65 7.38 1.12
N LYS A 146 -8.29 8.05 2.07
CA LYS A 146 -9.75 8.09 2.21
C LYS A 146 -10.42 8.74 1.00
N GLN A 147 -9.97 9.91 0.57
CA GLN A 147 -10.53 10.62 -0.59
C GLN A 147 -10.25 9.88 -1.89
N GLY A 148 -9.05 9.30 -2.03
CA GLY A 148 -8.67 8.46 -3.17
C GLY A 148 -9.64 7.30 -3.35
N PHE A 149 -9.85 6.48 -2.32
CA PHE A 149 -10.80 5.37 -2.39
C PHE A 149 -12.26 5.85 -2.57
N LYS A 150 -12.63 6.98 -1.94
CA LYS A 150 -13.96 7.59 -2.12
C LYS A 150 -14.22 7.98 -3.58
N ALA A 151 -13.21 8.43 -4.32
CA ALA A 151 -13.35 8.74 -5.73
C ALA A 151 -13.79 7.53 -6.57
N PHE A 152 -13.44 6.32 -6.14
CA PHE A 152 -13.88 5.06 -6.74
C PHE A 152 -15.12 4.46 -6.08
N GLY A 153 -15.91 5.28 -5.37
CA GLY A 153 -17.18 4.86 -4.75
C GLY A 153 -17.05 4.13 -3.41
N VAL A 154 -15.83 3.96 -2.88
CA VAL A 154 -15.63 3.26 -1.61
C VAL A 154 -16.01 4.16 -0.44
N THR A 155 -17.13 3.83 0.21
CA THR A 155 -17.53 4.46 1.47
C THR A 155 -16.76 3.85 2.65
N ASN A 156 -16.43 4.68 3.65
CA ASN A 156 -15.68 4.29 4.85
C ASN A 156 -14.40 3.46 4.55
N ALA A 157 -13.48 4.04 3.77
CA ALA A 157 -12.26 3.36 3.33
C ALA A 157 -11.45 2.78 4.51
N TRP A 158 -11.20 3.57 5.56
CA TRP A 158 -10.45 3.12 6.73
C TRP A 158 -11.14 1.98 7.50
N GLY A 159 -12.47 2.01 7.61
CA GLY A 159 -13.22 0.90 8.19
C GLY A 159 -13.06 -0.38 7.38
N LYS A 160 -13.12 -0.31 6.04
CA LYS A 160 -12.89 -1.47 5.16
C LYS A 160 -11.44 -1.98 5.26
N LEU A 161 -10.46 -1.09 5.28
CA LEU A 161 -9.04 -1.45 5.44
C LEU A 161 -8.78 -2.13 6.79
N THR A 162 -9.38 -1.62 7.87
CA THR A 162 -9.30 -2.23 9.21
C THR A 162 -10.00 -3.59 9.23
N GLY A 163 -11.16 -3.73 8.57
CA GLY A 163 -11.82 -5.03 8.40
C GLY A 163 -10.94 -6.04 7.66
N ILE A 164 -10.24 -5.62 6.60
CA ILE A 164 -9.26 -6.46 5.91
C ILE A 164 -8.10 -6.82 6.83
N ALA A 165 -7.60 -5.87 7.62
CA ALA A 165 -6.54 -6.10 8.61
C ALA A 165 -6.93 -7.23 9.58
N SER A 166 -8.15 -7.21 10.10
CA SER A 166 -8.68 -8.26 10.96
C SER A 166 -8.78 -9.60 10.24
N ILE A 167 -9.24 -9.62 8.98
CA ILE A 167 -9.32 -10.83 8.16
C ILE A 167 -7.94 -11.47 8.00
N ILE A 168 -6.91 -10.67 7.72
CA ILE A 168 -5.54 -11.15 7.52
C ILE A 168 -4.81 -11.52 8.83
N GLY A 169 -5.48 -11.37 9.99
CA GLY A 169 -4.94 -11.72 11.30
C GLY A 169 -4.10 -10.64 11.95
N SER A 170 -4.21 -9.38 11.51
CA SER A 170 -3.64 -8.26 12.26
C SER A 170 -4.49 -7.94 13.48
N GLY A 171 -3.83 -7.64 14.60
CA GLY A 171 -4.47 -7.17 15.84
C GLY A 171 -4.72 -5.67 15.89
N SER A 172 -4.52 -4.93 14.78
CA SER A 172 -4.75 -3.48 14.76
C SER A 172 -6.22 -3.13 15.01
N LEU A 173 -6.44 -2.19 15.92
CA LEU A 173 -7.78 -1.65 16.22
C LEU A 173 -8.22 -0.59 15.21
N SER A 174 -7.27 0.13 14.60
CA SER A 174 -7.55 1.18 13.62
C SER A 174 -6.33 1.41 12.74
N LEU A 175 -6.42 1.00 11.47
CA LEU A 175 -5.35 1.27 10.50
C LEU A 175 -5.19 2.76 10.19
N GLU A 176 -6.22 3.57 10.41
CA GLU A 176 -6.13 5.02 10.26
C GLU A 176 -5.19 5.60 11.31
N ASN A 177 -5.36 5.20 12.58
CA ASN A 177 -4.49 5.65 13.66
C ASN A 177 -3.06 5.14 13.49
N ASP A 178 -2.89 3.89 13.02
CA ASP A 178 -1.57 3.34 12.71
C ASP A 178 -0.87 4.15 11.60
N TYR A 179 -1.61 4.53 10.55
CA TYR A 179 -1.07 5.38 9.48
C TYR A 179 -0.70 6.78 9.98
N ILE A 180 -1.54 7.39 10.81
CA ILE A 180 -1.27 8.70 11.42
C ILE A 180 -0.02 8.64 12.30
N ALA A 181 0.11 7.58 13.11
CA ALA A 181 1.28 7.35 13.95
C ALA A 181 2.56 7.20 13.11
N LEU A 182 2.49 6.45 12.01
CA LEU A 182 3.58 6.30 11.04
C LEU A 182 3.99 7.64 10.42
N ALA A 183 3.02 8.42 9.93
CA ALA A 183 3.28 9.73 9.34
C ALA A 183 3.92 10.69 10.34
N ARG A 184 3.45 10.68 11.59
CA ARG A 184 4.04 11.47 12.69
C ARG A 184 5.46 11.02 13.01
N SER A 185 5.69 9.70 13.11
CA SER A 185 7.02 9.12 13.35
C SER A 185 8.01 9.54 12.27
N ARG A 186 7.62 9.49 10.99
CA ARG A 186 8.42 9.99 9.86
C ARG A 186 8.67 11.49 9.96
N HIS A 187 7.66 12.31 10.29
CA HIS A 187 7.83 13.76 10.40
C HIS A 187 8.82 14.12 11.50
N VAL A 188 8.67 13.52 12.68
CA VAL A 188 9.62 13.66 13.79
C VAL A 188 11.02 13.24 13.34
N SER A 189 11.16 12.06 12.73
CA SER A 189 12.44 11.53 12.26
C SER A 189 13.16 12.42 11.24
N ALA A 190 12.41 13.03 10.33
CA ALA A 190 13.01 13.82 9.25
C ALA A 190 13.46 15.22 9.71
N HIS A 191 12.90 15.75 10.79
CA HIS A 191 13.09 17.15 11.19
C HIS A 191 13.74 17.32 12.56
N THR A 192 13.57 16.35 13.46
CA THR A 192 14.20 16.37 14.76
C THR A 192 15.13 15.16 14.88
N ALA A 193 16.28 15.33 15.53
CA ALA A 193 17.17 14.22 15.89
C ALA A 193 16.56 13.39 17.03
N ALA A 194 15.28 13.03 16.90
CA ALA A 194 14.51 12.29 17.87
C ALA A 194 14.97 10.84 17.91
N ASN A 195 15.02 10.30 19.12
CA ASN A 195 15.26 8.88 19.34
C ASN A 195 13.97 8.11 19.04
N ILE A 196 14.00 7.20 18.07
CA ILE A 196 12.95 6.19 17.90
C ILE A 196 13.38 4.92 18.62
N PRO A 197 12.66 4.46 19.66
CA PRO A 197 12.90 3.17 20.27
C PRO A 197 12.82 2.03 19.24
N THR A 198 13.67 1.02 19.39
CA THR A 198 13.67 -0.17 18.51
C THR A 198 12.28 -0.84 18.44
N SER A 199 11.56 -0.92 19.56
CA SER A 199 10.19 -1.47 19.62
C SER A 199 9.21 -0.68 18.73
N ASP A 200 9.33 0.64 18.73
CA ASP A 200 8.44 1.53 17.99
C ASP A 200 8.73 1.41 16.49
N LEU A 201 10.01 1.29 16.12
CA LEU A 201 10.39 1.02 14.73
C LEU A 201 9.85 -0.33 14.24
N ILE A 202 9.97 -1.41 15.02
CA ILE A 202 9.40 -2.72 14.68
C ILE A 202 7.88 -2.61 14.49
N SER A 203 7.20 -1.92 15.41
CA SER A 203 5.75 -1.73 15.37
C SER A 203 5.32 -0.95 14.12
N ASN A 204 6.07 0.11 13.80
CA ASN A 204 5.87 0.91 12.59
C ASN A 204 6.07 0.07 11.31
N LEU A 205 7.14 -0.73 11.24
CA LEU A 205 7.39 -1.60 10.08
C LEU A 205 6.26 -2.62 9.88
N ASN A 206 5.79 -3.24 10.95
CA ASN A 206 4.66 -4.17 10.89
C ASN A 206 3.36 -3.47 10.47
N ALA A 207 3.08 -2.29 11.02
CA ALA A 207 1.93 -1.48 10.62
C ALA A 207 1.97 -1.12 9.13
N ALA A 208 3.13 -0.72 8.61
CA ALA A 208 3.32 -0.40 7.20
C ALA A 208 3.04 -1.62 6.30
N ILE A 209 3.52 -2.81 6.67
CA ILE A 209 3.22 -4.07 5.95
C ILE A 209 1.71 -4.31 5.93
N VAL A 210 1.06 -4.28 7.10
CA VAL A 210 -0.39 -4.55 7.23
C VAL A 210 -1.20 -3.55 6.40
N ILE A 211 -0.89 -2.25 6.48
CA ILE A 211 -1.56 -1.22 5.68
C ILE A 211 -1.36 -1.49 4.19
N GLY A 212 -0.13 -1.80 3.76
CA GLY A 212 0.16 -2.13 2.37
C GLY A 212 -0.66 -3.33 1.89
N ILE A 213 -0.71 -4.43 2.65
CA ILE A 213 -1.53 -5.61 2.34
C ILE A 213 -3.02 -5.23 2.23
N SER A 214 -3.55 -4.48 3.20
CA SER A 214 -4.97 -4.10 3.20
C SER A 214 -5.34 -3.20 2.03
N VAL A 215 -4.48 -2.21 1.70
CA VAL A 215 -4.68 -1.30 0.56
C VAL A 215 -4.66 -2.07 -0.76
N ASP A 216 -3.71 -3.00 -0.94
CA ASP A 216 -3.61 -3.76 -2.18
C ASP A 216 -4.76 -4.77 -2.33
N ILE A 217 -5.19 -5.45 -1.26
CA ILE A 217 -6.39 -6.31 -1.31
C ILE A 217 -7.63 -5.51 -1.71
N LEU A 218 -7.84 -4.33 -1.09
CA LEU A 218 -8.96 -3.46 -1.45
C LEU A 218 -8.84 -2.99 -2.91
N GLY A 219 -7.66 -2.55 -3.31
CA GLY A 219 -7.35 -2.13 -4.68
C GLY A 219 -7.58 -3.24 -5.71
N MET A 220 -7.21 -4.48 -5.42
CA MET A 220 -7.46 -5.62 -6.31
C MET A 220 -8.94 -5.92 -6.49
N HIS A 221 -9.71 -5.94 -5.41
CA HIS A 221 -11.15 -6.18 -5.49
C HIS A 221 -11.85 -5.04 -6.22
N LEU A 222 -11.43 -3.80 -5.98
CA LEU A 222 -11.91 -2.63 -6.69
C LEU A 222 -11.54 -2.67 -8.18
N GLY A 223 -10.29 -2.99 -8.53
CA GLY A 223 -9.85 -3.15 -9.92
C GLY A 223 -10.63 -4.25 -10.65
N LYS A 224 -10.96 -5.35 -9.96
CA LYS A 224 -11.85 -6.39 -10.49
C LYS A 224 -13.27 -5.88 -10.71
N ALA A 225 -13.81 -5.08 -9.78
CA ALA A 225 -15.13 -4.46 -9.94
C ALA A 225 -15.15 -3.50 -11.14
N ILE A 226 -14.11 -2.67 -11.27
CA ILE A 226 -13.90 -1.75 -12.40
C ILE A 226 -13.85 -2.51 -13.72
N LYS A 227 -13.06 -3.59 -13.83
CA LYS A 227 -12.94 -4.36 -15.07
C LYS A 227 -14.25 -5.04 -15.51
N ASN A 228 -15.10 -5.40 -14.56
CA ASN A 228 -16.32 -6.15 -14.82
C ASN A 228 -17.55 -5.26 -14.97
N CYS A 229 -17.48 -3.98 -14.61
CA CYS A 229 -18.62 -3.08 -14.70
C CYS A 229 -18.95 -2.74 -16.16
N ARG A 230 -20.23 -2.62 -16.48
CA ARG A 230 -20.73 -2.18 -17.80
C ARG A 230 -21.32 -0.80 -17.72
N THR A 231 -21.81 -0.42 -16.54
CA THR A 231 -22.35 0.90 -16.21
C THR A 231 -21.71 1.43 -14.93
N ALA A 232 -21.85 2.73 -14.67
CA ALA A 232 -21.43 3.32 -13.40
C ALA A 232 -22.21 2.74 -12.20
N SER A 233 -23.50 2.46 -12.37
CA SER A 233 -24.32 1.83 -11.32
C SER A 233 -23.86 0.40 -10.98
N ASP A 234 -23.32 -0.33 -11.95
CA ASP A 234 -22.75 -1.67 -11.70
C ASP A 234 -21.52 -1.56 -10.81
N LEU A 235 -20.68 -0.53 -11.02
CA LEU A 235 -19.51 -0.27 -10.20
C LEU A 235 -19.91 0.02 -8.76
N ASP A 236 -20.85 0.94 -8.55
CA ASP A 236 -21.33 1.30 -7.20
C ASP A 236 -21.88 0.08 -6.45
N THR A 237 -22.70 -0.74 -7.14
CA THR A 237 -23.25 -1.97 -6.60
C THR A 237 -22.15 -2.98 -6.24
N SER A 238 -21.18 -3.15 -7.13
CA SER A 238 -20.05 -4.07 -6.93
C SER A 238 -19.16 -3.63 -5.76
N VAL A 239 -18.94 -2.31 -5.61
CA VAL A 239 -18.14 -1.71 -4.55
C VAL A 239 -18.83 -1.83 -3.19
N ALA A 240 -20.14 -1.64 -3.15
CA ALA A 240 -20.96 -1.82 -1.94
C ALA A 240 -20.95 -3.28 -1.47
N GLY A 241 -21.07 -4.24 -2.41
CA GLY A 241 -21.12 -5.68 -2.14
C GLY A 241 -19.76 -6.39 -2.03
N MET A 242 -18.64 -5.67 -1.96
CA MET A 242 -17.32 -6.30 -1.90
C MET A 242 -17.16 -7.19 -0.66
N ASN A 243 -16.80 -8.45 -0.90
CA ASN A 243 -16.36 -9.39 0.12
C ASN A 243 -14.89 -9.74 -0.12
N PHE A 244 -14.09 -9.75 0.94
CA PHE A 244 -12.64 -9.96 0.86
C PHE A 244 -12.31 -11.40 1.26
N ASN A 245 -11.82 -12.17 0.31
CA ASN A 245 -11.35 -13.53 0.55
C ASN A 245 -9.84 -13.59 0.42
N VAL A 246 -9.18 -14.22 1.39
CA VAL A 246 -7.72 -14.42 1.41
C VAL A 246 -7.41 -15.85 1.80
N ARG A 247 -6.25 -16.34 1.37
CA ARG A 247 -5.66 -17.59 1.88
C ARG A 247 -4.39 -17.29 2.64
N PHE A 248 -3.95 -18.24 3.45
CA PHE A 248 -2.76 -18.06 4.28
C PHE A 248 -1.70 -19.08 3.96
N LEU A 249 -0.45 -18.64 4.00
CA LEU A 249 0.74 -19.49 4.02
C LEU A 249 1.49 -19.20 5.32
N ASP A 250 1.40 -20.13 6.27
CA ASP A 250 1.91 -19.96 7.63
C ASP A 250 3.20 -20.75 7.83
N PHE A 251 4.17 -20.19 8.55
CA PHE A 251 5.31 -20.97 9.01
C PHE A 251 4.94 -21.81 10.24
N GLY A 252 4.93 -23.13 10.07
CA GLY A 252 4.57 -24.09 11.10
C GLY A 252 5.70 -24.35 12.09
N THR A 253 5.33 -24.81 13.29
CA THR A 253 6.30 -25.26 14.31
C THR A 253 7.06 -26.53 13.92
N ASP A 254 6.58 -27.26 12.91
CA ASP A 254 7.24 -28.43 12.30
C ASP A 254 8.30 -28.05 11.25
N GLY A 255 8.62 -26.76 11.13
CA GLY A 255 9.58 -26.23 10.14
C GLY A 255 9.06 -26.24 8.70
N LYS A 256 7.78 -26.56 8.49
CA LYS A 256 7.12 -26.61 7.17
C LYS A 256 6.17 -25.43 7.00
N TRP A 257 5.85 -25.12 5.76
CA TRP A 257 4.87 -24.08 5.43
C TRP A 257 3.48 -24.68 5.25
N HIS A 258 2.47 -24.10 5.90
CA HIS A 258 1.11 -24.61 5.94
C HIS A 258 0.16 -23.68 5.20
N GLU A 259 -0.56 -24.21 4.22
CA GLU A 259 -1.64 -23.49 3.56
C GLU A 259 -2.93 -23.62 4.36
N ARG A 260 -3.63 -22.49 4.56
CA ARG A 260 -4.95 -22.44 5.19
C ARG A 260 -5.95 -21.64 4.34
N ALA A 261 -7.22 -22.02 4.42
CA ALA A 261 -8.30 -21.33 3.71
C ALA A 261 -8.80 -20.08 4.44
N SER A 262 -8.63 -20.03 5.76
CA SER A 262 -8.88 -18.89 6.63
C SER A 262 -7.94 -18.94 7.84
N SER A 263 -7.82 -17.84 8.59
CA SER A 263 -6.88 -17.70 9.71
C SER A 263 -7.01 -18.83 10.75
N ALA A 264 -8.25 -19.25 11.05
CA ALA A 264 -8.55 -20.31 12.03
C ALA A 264 -8.87 -21.68 11.39
N SER A 265 -8.76 -21.82 10.07
CA SER A 265 -9.06 -23.10 9.41
C SER A 265 -7.97 -24.16 9.61
N ARG A 266 -8.33 -25.43 9.42
CA ARG A 266 -7.38 -26.54 9.36
C ARG A 266 -6.37 -26.36 8.22
N ILE A 267 -5.20 -26.97 8.38
CA ILE A 267 -4.17 -27.03 7.35
C ILE A 267 -4.77 -27.77 6.13
N VAL A 268 -4.72 -27.12 4.97
CA VAL A 268 -5.17 -27.67 3.69
C VAL A 268 -4.04 -28.45 3.03
N LYS A 269 -2.82 -27.91 3.08
CA LYS A 269 -1.63 -28.51 2.48
C LYS A 269 -0.37 -28.07 3.22
N LYS A 270 0.68 -28.90 3.18
CA LYS A 270 2.01 -28.59 3.70
C LYS A 270 3.01 -28.50 2.56
N TYR A 271 3.99 -27.62 2.70
CA TYR A 271 5.08 -27.37 1.76
C TYR A 271 6.42 -27.41 2.50
N PRO A 272 7.50 -27.87 1.86
CA PRO A 272 8.82 -27.92 2.48
C PRO A 272 9.40 -26.53 2.72
N ASP A 273 9.18 -25.58 1.80
CA ASP A 273 9.65 -24.21 1.91
C ASP A 273 8.61 -23.16 1.46
N ARG A 274 8.98 -21.88 1.68
CA ARG A 274 8.12 -20.72 1.43
C ARG A 274 7.80 -20.58 -0.06
N GLU A 275 8.80 -20.78 -0.92
CA GLU A 275 8.71 -20.48 -2.34
C GLU A 275 7.90 -21.55 -3.08
N GLU A 276 8.06 -22.82 -2.72
CA GLU A 276 7.17 -23.89 -3.16
C GLU A 276 5.73 -23.66 -2.71
N GLY A 277 5.53 -23.17 -1.48
CA GLY A 277 4.22 -22.78 -0.97
C GLY A 277 3.56 -21.69 -1.80
N LYS A 278 4.30 -20.60 -2.08
CA LYS A 278 3.84 -19.49 -2.93
C LYS A 278 3.49 -19.98 -4.33
N ALA A 279 4.41 -20.68 -4.99
CA ALA A 279 4.22 -21.19 -6.35
C ALA A 279 3.02 -22.14 -6.43
N GLY A 280 2.89 -23.05 -5.47
CA GLY A 280 1.77 -24.00 -5.41
C GLY A 280 0.42 -23.34 -5.20
N MET A 281 0.36 -22.22 -4.47
CA MET A 281 -0.89 -21.46 -4.27
C MET A 281 -1.22 -20.55 -5.46
N LEU A 282 -0.22 -19.92 -6.07
CA LEU A 282 -0.37 -19.11 -7.29
C LEU A 282 -0.79 -19.92 -8.52
N ALA A 283 -0.36 -21.18 -8.61
CA ALA A 283 -0.76 -22.08 -9.69
C ALA A 283 -2.27 -22.43 -9.69
N ARG A 284 -3.02 -22.05 -8.64
CA ARG A 284 -4.45 -22.34 -8.54
C ARG A 284 -5.26 -21.34 -9.35
N ARG A 285 -6.25 -21.84 -10.09
CA ARG A 285 -7.15 -21.04 -10.95
C ARG A 285 -7.98 -19.97 -10.23
N SER A 286 -8.08 -20.03 -8.90
CA SER A 286 -9.01 -19.19 -8.13
C SER A 286 -8.56 -17.73 -7.98
N ALA A 287 -7.31 -17.38 -8.31
CA ALA A 287 -6.76 -16.01 -8.21
C ALA A 287 -7.09 -15.31 -6.86
N ILE A 288 -7.03 -16.09 -5.76
CA ILE A 288 -7.31 -15.57 -4.41
C ILE A 288 -6.00 -15.08 -3.82
N PRO A 289 -5.93 -13.84 -3.30
CA PRO A 289 -4.73 -13.34 -2.64
C PRO A 289 -4.27 -14.25 -1.50
N VAL A 290 -2.96 -14.40 -1.39
CA VAL A 290 -2.29 -15.22 -0.38
C VAL A 290 -1.50 -14.32 0.55
N VAL A 291 -1.84 -14.34 1.84
CA VAL A 291 -1.10 -13.65 2.88
C VAL A 291 -0.10 -14.62 3.48
N VAL A 292 1.18 -14.27 3.39
CA VAL A 292 2.25 -15.03 4.06
C VAL A 292 2.39 -14.50 5.48
N ARG A 293 2.45 -15.42 6.46
CA ARG A 293 2.60 -15.07 7.87
C ARG A 293 3.84 -15.72 8.47
N ASN A 294 4.49 -15.02 9.39
CA ASN A 294 5.63 -15.55 10.14
C ASN A 294 5.18 -16.57 11.21
N SER A 295 6.14 -17.09 12.00
CA SER A 295 5.88 -18.03 13.11
C SER A 295 4.91 -17.50 14.16
N SER A 296 4.83 -16.17 14.33
CA SER A 296 3.92 -15.49 15.25
C SER A 296 2.54 -15.20 14.61
N SER A 297 2.26 -15.80 13.45
CA SER A 297 1.05 -15.55 12.66
C SER A 297 0.84 -14.08 12.29
N THR A 298 1.92 -13.28 12.23
CA THR A 298 1.88 -11.88 11.79
C THR A 298 2.03 -11.81 10.28
N PRO A 299 1.20 -11.04 9.55
CA PRO A 299 1.36 -10.82 8.11
C PRO A 299 2.72 -10.20 7.77
N ILE A 300 3.40 -10.77 6.78
CA ILE A 300 4.72 -10.28 6.31
C ILE A 300 4.76 -9.97 4.81
N GLU A 301 3.84 -10.53 4.02
CA GLU A 301 3.82 -10.38 2.56
C GLU A 301 2.43 -10.72 2.00
N LEU A 302 2.09 -10.10 0.87
CA LEU A 302 0.96 -10.48 0.02
C LEU A 302 1.46 -11.02 -1.32
N VAL A 303 0.92 -12.17 -1.72
CA VAL A 303 1.27 -12.91 -2.95
C VAL A 303 0.00 -13.15 -3.76
N VAL A 304 0.01 -12.79 -5.04
CA VAL A 304 -1.19 -12.60 -5.88
C VAL A 304 -0.95 -12.92 -7.34
#